data_AF-A0A1R0KJ27-F1
#
_entry.id   AF-A0A1R0KJ27-F1
#
_cell.length_a   1.000
_cell.length_b   1.000
_cell.length_c   1.000
_cell.angle_alpha   90.00
_cell.angle_beta   90.00
_cell.angle_gamma   90.00
#
_symmetry.space_group_name_H-M   'P 1'
#
loop_
_entity.id
_entity.type
_entity.pdbx_description
1 polymer ?
#
loop_
_entity_poly.entity_id
_entity_poly.type
_entity_poly.pdbx_seq_one_letter_code
_entity_poly.pdbx_strand_id
1 'polypeptide(L)'
;MTSGRDDRTDRVNEIVKEAGCPFVPLTAAADVELKIAAEMRDSGITDATVVINNVPCKGQACCDDLLGVVLPEGSTLTVHGTGGFTTVYRGHKQW
;
A
#
# COMPACT_ATOMS: atom_id res chain seq x y z
N MET A 1 2.14 9.97 8.70
CA MET A 1 2.57 9.62 7.32
C MET A 1 1.66 10.36 6.34
N THR A 2 2.18 10.76 5.19
CA THR A 2 1.45 11.57 4.18
C THR A 2 1.78 11.10 2.77
N SER A 3 0.93 11.45 1.81
CA SER A 3 1.24 11.29 0.38
C SER A 3 2.37 12.23 -0.05
N GLY A 4 2.97 11.95 -1.22
CA GLY A 4 4.13 12.67 -1.76
C GLY A 4 5.40 11.83 -1.73
N ARG A 5 6.52 12.34 -2.22
CA ARG A 5 7.78 11.58 -2.26
C ARG A 5 8.60 11.80 -0.99
N ASP A 6 9.06 10.71 -0.39
CA ASP A 6 9.90 10.63 0.80
C ASP A 6 10.57 9.24 0.88
N ASP A 7 11.37 8.99 1.91
CA ASP A 7 12.11 7.72 2.10
C ASP A 7 11.20 6.46 2.11
N ARG A 8 9.92 6.60 2.48
CA ARG A 8 8.96 5.48 2.45
C ARG A 8 8.54 5.13 1.02
N THR A 9 8.61 6.09 0.10
CA THR A 9 8.37 5.88 -1.33
C THR A 9 9.42 4.92 -1.90
N ASP A 10 10.68 5.09 -1.51
CA ASP A 10 11.77 4.21 -1.94
C ASP A 10 11.59 2.81 -1.36
N ARG A 11 11.19 2.72 -0.09
CA ARG A 11 10.90 1.45 0.57
C ARG A 11 9.79 0.65 -0.12
N VAL A 12 8.71 1.30 -0.54
CA VAL A 12 7.64 0.64 -1.30
C VAL A 12 8.17 0.09 -2.63
N ASN A 13 9.00 0.86 -3.34
CA ASN A 13 9.61 0.44 -4.59
C ASN A 13 10.57 -0.75 -4.41
N GLU A 14 11.33 -0.81 -3.32
CA GLU A 14 12.15 -1.98 -2.97
C GLU A 14 11.29 -3.23 -2.78
N ILE A 15 10.24 -3.12 -1.97
CA ILE A 15 9.31 -4.22 -1.68
C ILE A 15 8.73 -4.81 -2.96
N VAL A 16 8.19 -3.97 -3.85
CA VAL A 16 7.55 -4.48 -5.07
C VAL A 16 8.58 -5.00 -6.07
N LYS A 17 9.80 -4.45 -6.09
CA LYS A 17 10.90 -4.95 -6.92
C LYS A 17 11.33 -6.35 -6.47
N GLU A 18 11.47 -6.55 -5.17
CA GLU A 18 11.75 -7.86 -4.56
C GLU A 18 10.64 -8.87 -4.87
N ALA A 19 9.38 -8.42 -4.93
CA ALA A 19 8.24 -9.23 -5.34
C ALA A 19 8.18 -9.55 -6.84
N GLY A 20 9.05 -8.94 -7.67
CA GLY A 20 9.11 -9.20 -9.12
C GLY A 20 8.39 -8.18 -10.01
N CYS A 21 8.01 -7.02 -9.48
CA CYS A 21 7.35 -5.98 -10.25
C CYS A 21 8.26 -5.36 -11.34
N PRO A 22 7.90 -5.43 -12.63
CA PRO A 22 8.70 -4.84 -13.70
C PRO A 22 8.46 -3.33 -13.87
N PHE A 23 7.48 -2.74 -13.19
CA PHE A 23 7.07 -1.35 -13.39
C PHE A 23 7.70 -0.35 -12.40
N VAL A 24 8.74 -0.77 -11.69
CA VAL A 24 9.45 0.08 -10.71
C VAL A 24 10.31 1.12 -11.46
N PRO A 25 10.29 2.43 -11.06
CA PRO A 25 9.57 2.99 -9.92
C PRO A 25 8.10 3.28 -10.21
N LEU A 26 7.26 3.02 -9.21
CA LEU A 26 5.83 3.22 -9.27
C LEU A 26 5.44 4.63 -8.80
N THR A 27 4.59 5.31 -9.56
CA THR A 27 3.99 6.58 -9.11
C THR A 27 3.16 6.38 -7.84
N ALA A 28 2.40 5.28 -7.76
CA ALA A 28 1.57 4.95 -6.60
C ALA A 28 2.39 4.73 -5.32
N ALA A 29 3.70 4.45 -5.40
CA ALA A 29 4.54 4.28 -4.20
C ALA A 29 4.57 5.53 -3.29
N ALA A 30 4.25 6.70 -3.85
CA ALA A 30 4.15 7.95 -3.10
C ALA A 30 2.81 8.12 -2.37
N ASP A 31 1.82 7.26 -2.62
CA ASP A 31 0.51 7.30 -1.98
C ASP A 31 0.60 6.76 -0.54
N VAL A 32 -0.21 7.33 0.35
CA VAL A 32 -0.10 7.09 1.80
C VAL A 32 -0.44 5.65 2.17
N GLU A 33 -1.34 5.02 1.42
CA GLU A 33 -1.82 3.66 1.64
C GLU A 33 -0.69 2.64 1.49
N LEU A 34 0.14 2.76 0.44
CA LEU A 34 1.27 1.85 0.23
C LEU A 34 2.39 2.08 1.22
N LYS A 35 2.63 3.32 1.62
CA LYS A 35 3.61 3.62 2.67
C LYS A 35 3.18 3.05 4.03
N ILE A 36 1.88 3.07 4.34
CA ILE A 36 1.34 2.42 5.55
C ILE A 36 1.54 0.92 5.47
N ALA A 37 1.26 0.30 4.33
CA ALA A 37 1.49 -1.14 4.14
C ALA A 37 2.98 -1.52 4.31
N ALA A 38 3.90 -0.68 3.80
CA ALA A 38 5.34 -0.87 4.01
C ALA A 38 5.73 -0.73 5.49
N GLU A 39 5.20 0.26 6.21
CA GLU A 39 5.41 0.39 7.65
C GLU A 39 4.84 -0.80 8.42
N MET A 40 3.67 -1.30 8.05
CA MET A 40 3.10 -2.50 8.67
C MET A 40 4.03 -3.71 8.51
N ARG A 41 4.63 -3.87 7.31
CA ARG A 41 5.62 -4.91 7.04
C ARG A 41 6.87 -4.76 7.89
N ASP A 42 7.43 -3.56 7.97
CA ASP A 42 8.70 -3.33 8.65
C ASP A 42 8.55 -3.37 10.19
N SER A 43 7.40 -2.95 10.72
CA SER A 43 7.13 -2.87 12.17
C SER A 43 6.33 -4.05 12.74
N GLY A 44 5.96 -5.03 11.91
CA GLY A 44 5.22 -6.23 12.34
C GLY A 44 3.75 -5.96 12.73
N ILE A 45 3.14 -4.88 12.24
CA ILE A 45 1.73 -4.57 12.47
C ILE A 45 0.88 -5.45 11.56
N THR A 46 -0.02 -6.23 12.14
CA THR A 46 -0.85 -7.20 11.39
C THR A 46 -2.28 -6.73 11.15
N ASP A 47 -2.77 -5.73 11.90
CA ASP A 47 -4.10 -5.15 11.72
C ASP A 47 -4.03 -3.64 11.93
N ALA A 48 -4.54 -2.88 10.96
CA ALA A 48 -4.56 -1.43 11.02
C ALA A 48 -5.78 -0.85 10.31
N THR A 49 -6.20 0.33 10.75
CA THR A 49 -7.24 1.14 10.10
C THR A 49 -6.70 2.52 9.80
N VAL A 50 -6.93 3.02 8.59
CA VAL A 50 -6.58 4.37 8.17
C VAL A 50 -7.81 5.11 7.62
N VAL A 51 -7.89 6.40 7.91
CA VAL A 51 -8.82 7.33 7.29
C VAL A 51 -8.04 8.29 6.40
N ILE A 52 -8.42 8.40 5.14
CA ILE A 52 -7.77 9.27 4.15
C ILE A 52 -8.80 10.23 3.52
N ASN A 53 -8.34 11.37 3.03
CA ASN A 53 -9.17 12.36 2.34
C ASN A 53 -9.28 12.11 0.83
N ASN A 54 -8.99 10.90 0.37
CA ASN A 54 -9.11 10.45 -1.01
C ASN A 54 -9.59 9.00 -1.05
N VAL A 55 -9.55 8.34 -2.20
CA VAL A 55 -9.73 6.89 -2.33
C VAL A 55 -8.48 6.26 -2.97
N PRO A 56 -8.14 5.00 -2.65
CA PRO A 56 -7.04 4.30 -3.30
C PRO A 56 -7.15 4.35 -4.82
N CYS A 57 -6.05 4.69 -5.49
CA CYS A 57 -6.01 4.74 -6.94
C CYS A 57 -6.21 3.34 -7.55
N LYS A 58 -6.88 3.28 -8.71
CA LYS A 58 -7.29 2.04 -9.37
C LYS A 58 -6.48 1.80 -10.65
N GLY A 59 -6.21 0.54 -10.96
CA GLY A 59 -5.49 0.12 -12.16
C GLY A 59 -4.34 -0.81 -11.85
N GLN A 60 -3.73 -1.36 -12.90
CA GLN A 60 -2.52 -2.17 -12.78
C GLN A 60 -1.40 -1.33 -12.15
N ALA A 61 -0.71 -1.89 -11.16
CA ALA A 61 0.36 -1.19 -10.45
C ALA A 61 -0.09 0.11 -9.74
N CYS A 62 -1.36 0.16 -9.32
CA CYS A 62 -1.93 1.19 -8.45
C CYS A 62 -2.19 0.64 -7.04
N CYS A 63 -2.58 1.50 -6.09
CA CYS A 63 -2.81 1.13 -4.69
C CYS A 63 -3.73 -0.08 -4.52
N ASP A 64 -4.88 -0.11 -5.20
CA ASP A 64 -5.87 -1.20 -5.09
C ASP A 64 -5.29 -2.57 -5.49
N ASP A 65 -4.37 -2.57 -6.46
CA ASP A 65 -3.70 -3.75 -7.00
C ASP A 65 -2.48 -4.17 -6.15
N LEU A 66 -1.77 -3.19 -5.60
CA LEU A 66 -0.49 -3.33 -4.90
C LEU A 66 -0.61 -3.60 -3.41
N LEU A 67 -1.68 -3.14 -2.75
CA LEU A 67 -1.81 -3.27 -1.30
C LEU A 67 -1.71 -4.72 -0.84
N GLY A 68 -2.29 -5.67 -1.58
CA GLY A 68 -2.18 -7.09 -1.26
C GLY A 68 -0.77 -7.69 -1.42
N VAL A 69 0.10 -7.02 -2.20
CA VAL A 69 1.50 -7.40 -2.44
C VAL A 69 2.44 -6.75 -1.42
N VAL A 70 2.17 -5.50 -1.04
CA VAL A 70 3.02 -4.72 -0.11
C VAL A 70 2.71 -5.05 1.36
N LEU A 71 1.47 -5.38 1.69
CA LEU A 71 1.12 -5.82 3.04
C LEU A 71 1.89 -7.10 3.41
N PRO A 72 2.31 -7.28 4.67
CA PRO A 72 2.84 -8.55 5.14
C PRO A 72 1.77 -9.66 5.07
N GLU A 73 2.19 -10.90 4.83
CA GLU A 73 1.26 -12.03 4.69
C GLU A 73 0.37 -12.20 5.93
N GLY A 74 -0.93 -12.42 5.72
CA GLY A 74 -1.93 -12.58 6.78
C GLY A 74 -2.39 -11.27 7.44
N SER A 75 -1.77 -10.13 7.11
CA SER A 75 -2.18 -8.84 7.67
C SER A 75 -3.39 -8.22 6.99
N THR A 76 -4.03 -7.27 7.67
CA THR A 76 -5.23 -6.56 7.22
C THR A 76 -5.07 -5.05 7.37
N LEU A 77 -5.41 -4.30 6.33
CA LEU A 77 -5.52 -2.83 6.36
C LEU A 77 -6.93 -2.42 5.94
N THR A 78 -7.66 -1.80 6.86
CA THR A 78 -8.96 -1.18 6.57
C THR A 78 -8.75 0.28 6.17
N VAL A 79 -9.27 0.66 5.00
CA VAL A 79 -9.17 2.03 4.48
C VAL A 79 -10.56 2.65 4.42
N HIS A 80 -10.74 3.76 5.12
CA HIS A 80 -11.89 4.65 4.96
C HIS A 80 -11.47 5.86 4.14
N GLY A 81 -12.17 6.10 3.02
CA GLY A 81 -11.89 7.19 2.09
C GLY A 81 -13.05 8.17 1.94
N THR A 82 -12.93 9.09 0.99
CA THR A 82 -14.00 10.05 0.68
C THR A 82 -15.22 9.38 0.06
N GLY A 83 -16.37 10.05 0.14
CA GLY A 83 -17.62 9.57 -0.47
C GLY A 83 -18.18 8.28 0.16
N GLY A 84 -17.79 7.95 1.39
CA GLY A 84 -18.22 6.73 2.06
C GLY A 84 -17.45 5.47 1.63
N PHE A 85 -16.33 5.61 0.92
CA PHE A 85 -15.48 4.49 0.57
C PHE A 85 -14.99 3.75 1.81
N THR A 86 -15.17 2.43 1.84
CA THR A 86 -14.61 1.55 2.87
C THR A 86 -14.23 0.22 2.22
N THR A 87 -12.96 -0.15 2.33
CA THR A 87 -12.43 -1.41 1.82
C THR A 87 -11.43 -2.00 2.79
N VAL A 88 -11.39 -3.34 2.84
CA VAL A 88 -10.42 -4.11 3.62
C VAL A 88 -9.44 -4.78 2.65
N TYR A 89 -8.16 -4.43 2.77
CA TYR A 89 -7.06 -5.02 2.03
C TYR A 89 -6.36 -6.09 2.86
N ARG A 90 -5.90 -7.16 2.22
CA ARG A 90 -5.25 -8.30 2.89
C ARG A 90 -3.92 -8.62 2.22
N GLY A 91 -2.88 -8.81 3.01
CA GLY A 91 -1.58 -9.29 2.52
C GLY A 91 -1.64 -10.78 2.22
N HIS A 92 -1.78 -11.14 0.95
CA HIS A 92 -1.73 -12.54 0.49
C HIS A 92 -1.47 -12.65 -1.02
N LYS A 93 -1.15 -11.54 -1.69
CA LYS A 93 -1.05 -11.50 -3.14
C LYS A 93 0.43 -11.55 -3.56
N GLN A 94 0.71 -12.36 -4.57
CA GLN A 94 1.98 -12.32 -5.30
C GLN A 94 1.84 -11.37 -6.48
N TRP A 95 2.96 -10.78 -6.89
CA TRP A 95 3.00 -9.87 -8.03
C TRP A 95 2.54 -10.55 -9.33
#